data_AF-A0A7C1EJQ9-F1
#
_entry.id   AF-A0A7C1EJQ9-F1
#
_cell.length_a   1.000
_cell.length_b   1.000
_cell.length_c   1.000
_cell.angle_alpha   90.00
_cell.angle_beta   90.00
_cell.angle_gamma   90.00
#
_symmetry.space_group_name_H-M   'P 1'
#
loop_
_entity.id
_entity.type
_entity.pdbx_description
1 polymer ?
#
loop_
_entity_poly.entity_id
_entity_poly.type
_entity_poly.pdbx_seq_one_letter_code
_entity_poly.pdbx_strand_id
1 'polypeptide(L)'
;MKLGIINLGCPKNTVDMECMLSVLGNPALTTDPREADVIIINTCAFLKSARGESEKAIKDMLKFKKTKPDLKIIVAGCFVSKDAGILADKFKEVHSFVGINDIYSIKKAVEKSGMYCGADSFVHKSGDHNVILNPYSVYLKVSEGCNHKCSFCLIPSIKGRYRSRSVPDIVSEAKKMAEAGVKEINLISQDLSYYGNDLRGNKNITGLVRSILKGVDKKIWIRLLYLYPEKNVLKELAEIMNGDSRLVKYMDIPFQHISDTVLTSMKRGYRKKDILDIIQMLR
;
A
#
# COMPACT_ATOMS: atom_id res chain seq x y z
N MET A 1 26.76 3.23 -3.15
CA MET A 1 25.92 2.02 -3.06
C MET A 1 24.93 2.03 -4.21
N LYS A 2 25.02 1.07 -5.12
CA LYS A 2 24.01 0.79 -6.15
C LYS A 2 22.95 -0.14 -5.58
N LEU A 3 21.68 0.20 -5.75
CA LEU A 3 20.55 -0.56 -5.21
C LEU A 3 19.71 -1.15 -6.35
N GLY A 4 19.53 -2.47 -6.35
CA GLY A 4 18.51 -3.12 -7.14
C GLY A 4 17.19 -3.21 -6.36
N ILE A 5 16.07 -3.05 -7.04
CA ILE A 5 14.75 -3.23 -6.44
C ILE A 5 13.90 -4.22 -7.24
N ILE A 6 13.20 -5.08 -6.53
CA ILE A 6 12.13 -5.92 -7.07
C ILE A 6 10.89 -5.63 -6.22
N ASN A 7 9.95 -4.86 -6.76
CA ASN A 7 8.73 -4.49 -6.04
C ASN A 7 7.55 -5.32 -6.56
N LEU A 8 7.08 -6.25 -5.74
CA LEU A 8 5.96 -7.15 -6.07
C LEU A 8 4.70 -6.75 -5.31
N GLY A 9 3.55 -7.24 -5.76
CA GLY A 9 2.29 -7.11 -5.03
C GLY A 9 1.41 -5.97 -5.52
N CYS A 10 1.20 -4.95 -4.69
CA CYS A 10 0.12 -3.98 -4.87
C CYS A 10 0.59 -2.54 -4.67
N PRO A 11 -0.22 -1.52 -5.04
CA PRO A 11 0.09 -0.11 -4.83
C PRO A 11 0.55 0.28 -3.42
N LYS A 12 -0.02 -0.37 -2.40
CA LYS A 12 0.39 -0.16 -0.99
C LYS A 12 1.84 -0.58 -0.76
N ASN A 13 2.28 -1.65 -1.42
CA ASN A 13 3.67 -2.13 -1.36
C ASN A 13 4.61 -1.18 -2.12
N THR A 14 4.14 -0.56 -3.21
CA THR A 14 4.91 0.50 -3.89
C THR A 14 5.19 1.68 -2.98
N VAL A 15 4.20 2.16 -2.23
CA VAL A 15 4.41 3.21 -1.22
C VAL A 15 5.39 2.75 -0.13
N ASP A 16 5.27 1.50 0.34
CA ASP A 16 6.20 0.94 1.34
C ASP A 16 7.64 0.92 0.80
N MET A 17 7.84 0.55 -0.48
CA MET A 17 9.15 0.59 -1.16
C MET A 17 9.68 2.02 -1.30
N GLU A 18 8.86 2.95 -1.76
CA GLU A 18 9.22 4.37 -1.90
C GLU A 18 9.62 5.00 -0.56
N CYS A 19 8.96 4.61 0.54
CA CYS A 19 9.35 5.01 1.88
C CYS A 19 10.71 4.42 2.29
N MET A 20 10.95 3.13 2.01
CA MET A 20 12.26 2.51 2.26
C MET A 20 13.39 3.21 1.49
N LEU A 21 13.15 3.57 0.24
CA LEU A 21 14.12 4.31 -0.58
C LEU A 21 14.41 5.72 -0.01
N SER A 22 13.38 6.39 0.50
CA SER A 22 13.50 7.69 1.15
C SER A 22 14.36 7.61 2.41
N VAL A 23 14.18 6.56 3.23
CA VAL A 23 15.01 6.30 4.43
C VAL A 23 16.47 6.03 4.08
N LEU A 24 16.72 5.41 2.93
CA LEU A 24 18.07 5.15 2.43
C LEU A 24 18.75 6.38 1.81
N GLY A 25 18.08 7.54 1.77
CA GLY A 25 18.64 8.77 1.24
C GLY A 25 18.76 8.81 -0.28
N ASN A 26 17.74 8.29 -0.99
CA ASN A 26 17.64 8.32 -2.45
C ASN A 26 18.84 7.66 -3.17
N PRO A 27 19.08 6.35 -2.94
CA PRO A 27 20.23 5.66 -3.49
C PRO A 27 20.19 5.58 -5.03
N ALA A 28 21.36 5.42 -5.66
CA ALA A 28 21.45 5.17 -7.09
C ALA A 28 20.85 3.80 -7.43
N LEU A 29 19.78 3.80 -8.22
CA LEU A 29 19.09 2.57 -8.63
C LEU A 29 19.78 1.93 -9.83
N THR A 30 19.80 0.60 -9.88
CA THR A 30 20.22 -0.18 -11.05
C THR A 30 19.22 -1.29 -11.36
N THR A 31 19.00 -1.54 -12.65
CA THR A 31 18.21 -2.67 -13.15
C THR A 31 19.06 -3.90 -13.41
N ASP A 32 20.40 -3.79 -13.35
CA ASP A 32 21.31 -4.92 -13.51
C ASP A 32 21.71 -5.49 -12.12
N PRO A 33 21.26 -6.71 -11.78
CA PRO A 33 21.61 -7.34 -10.51
C PRO A 33 23.12 -7.50 -10.28
N ARG A 34 23.94 -7.54 -11.34
CA ARG A 34 25.39 -7.70 -11.25
C ARG A 34 26.07 -6.44 -10.72
N GLU A 35 25.49 -5.28 -10.98
CA GLU A 35 26.00 -3.99 -10.51
C GLU A 35 25.53 -3.62 -9.11
N ALA A 36 24.48 -4.27 -8.61
CA ALA A 36 23.88 -3.95 -7.32
C ALA A 36 24.79 -4.35 -6.15
N ASP A 37 24.92 -3.48 -5.15
CA ASP A 37 25.55 -3.79 -3.86
C ASP A 37 24.52 -4.39 -2.89
N VAL A 38 23.27 -3.92 -3.02
CA VAL A 38 22.10 -4.37 -2.27
C VAL A 38 20.97 -4.62 -3.24
N ILE A 39 20.16 -5.65 -3.01
CA ILE A 39 18.88 -5.86 -3.69
C ILE A 39 17.78 -5.95 -2.64
N ILE A 40 16.75 -5.11 -2.75
CA ILE A 40 15.54 -5.18 -1.93
C ILE A 40 14.42 -5.83 -2.74
N ILE A 41 13.90 -6.95 -2.23
CA ILE A 41 12.76 -7.66 -2.80
C ILE A 41 11.55 -7.39 -1.90
N ASN A 42 10.66 -6.50 -2.32
CA ASN A 42 9.43 -6.23 -1.59
C ASN A 42 8.34 -7.22 -2.00
N THR A 43 7.92 -8.06 -1.07
CA THR A 43 7.13 -9.28 -1.33
C THR A 43 5.67 -9.13 -0.93
N CYS A 44 4.82 -9.99 -1.51
CA CYS A 44 3.40 -10.05 -1.22
C CYS A 44 2.99 -11.42 -0.66
N ALA A 45 2.15 -11.43 0.38
CA ALA A 45 1.66 -12.66 1.01
C ALA A 45 0.19 -12.97 0.69
N PHE A 46 -0.50 -12.07 -0.02
CA PHE A 46 -1.96 -12.11 -0.04
C PHE A 46 -2.50 -13.30 -0.84
N LEU A 47 -2.03 -13.48 -2.07
CA LEU A 47 -2.42 -14.59 -2.94
C LEU A 47 -1.37 -15.70 -2.93
N LYS A 48 -1.81 -16.95 -3.13
CA LYS A 48 -0.90 -18.10 -3.29
C LYS A 48 0.06 -17.90 -4.46
N SER A 49 -0.45 -17.39 -5.59
CA SER A 49 0.37 -17.03 -6.76
C SER A 49 1.43 -15.98 -6.41
N ALA A 50 1.05 -14.94 -5.66
CA ALA A 50 1.96 -13.87 -5.25
C ALA A 50 3.07 -14.36 -4.31
N ARG A 51 2.79 -15.37 -3.46
CA ARG A 51 3.83 -16.03 -2.64
C ARG A 51 4.80 -16.80 -3.54
N GLY A 52 4.29 -17.57 -4.50
CA GLY A 52 5.13 -18.30 -5.46
C GLY A 52 6.03 -17.38 -6.29
N GLU A 53 5.49 -16.24 -6.75
CA GLU A 53 6.25 -15.19 -7.42
C GLU A 53 7.34 -14.59 -6.51
N SER A 54 6.99 -14.29 -5.26
CA SER A 54 7.95 -13.76 -4.26
C SER A 54 9.10 -14.75 -4.02
N GLU A 55 8.81 -16.04 -3.83
CA GLU A 55 9.84 -17.05 -3.67
C GLU A 55 10.71 -17.21 -4.92
N LYS A 56 10.12 -17.14 -6.11
CA LYS A 56 10.87 -17.21 -7.37
C LYS A 56 11.84 -16.04 -7.48
N ALA A 57 11.40 -14.82 -7.17
CA ALA A 57 12.26 -13.63 -7.18
C ALA A 57 13.44 -13.78 -6.22
N ILE A 58 13.20 -14.28 -5.00
CA ILE A 58 14.27 -14.55 -4.01
C ILE A 58 15.28 -15.55 -4.58
N LYS A 59 14.80 -16.69 -5.10
CA LYS A 59 15.67 -17.73 -5.69
C LYS A 59 16.48 -17.20 -6.85
N ASP A 60 15.87 -16.39 -7.72
CA ASP A 60 16.55 -15.84 -8.89
C ASP A 60 17.65 -14.86 -8.47
N MET A 61 17.44 -14.03 -7.44
CA MET A 61 18.47 -13.12 -6.94
C MET A 61 19.59 -13.84 -6.18
N LEU A 62 19.27 -14.91 -5.44
CA LEU A 62 20.27 -15.75 -4.77
C LEU A 62 21.26 -16.40 -5.75
N LYS A 63 20.88 -16.64 -7.02
CA LYS A 63 21.82 -17.11 -8.04
C LYS A 63 22.94 -16.11 -8.30
N PHE A 64 22.64 -14.80 -8.31
CA PHE A 64 23.64 -13.74 -8.50
C PHE A 64 24.54 -13.58 -7.28
N LYS A 65 24.04 -13.85 -6.07
CA LYS A 65 24.88 -13.86 -4.87
C LYS A 65 26.00 -14.91 -4.93
N LYS A 66 25.82 -16.00 -5.69
CA LYS A 66 26.88 -17.01 -5.92
C LYS A 66 28.07 -16.44 -6.72
N THR A 67 27.82 -15.49 -7.63
CA THR A 67 28.87 -14.84 -8.43
C THR A 67 29.36 -13.54 -7.81
N LYS A 68 28.60 -12.94 -6.89
CA LYS A 68 28.96 -11.75 -6.12
C LYS A 68 28.66 -11.98 -4.63
N PRO A 69 29.57 -12.61 -3.86
CA PRO A 69 29.31 -13.00 -2.46
C PRO A 69 28.91 -11.83 -1.55
N ASP A 70 29.45 -10.62 -1.80
CA ASP A 70 29.18 -9.40 -1.04
C ASP A 70 27.78 -8.79 -1.31
N LEU A 71 27.06 -9.28 -2.33
CA LEU A 71 25.70 -8.83 -2.64
C LEU A 71 24.78 -9.09 -1.45
N LYS A 72 24.19 -8.02 -0.89
CA LYS A 72 23.21 -8.13 0.18
C LYS A 72 21.81 -8.24 -0.42
N ILE A 73 21.11 -9.34 -0.13
CA ILE A 73 19.71 -9.52 -0.52
C ILE A 73 18.86 -9.28 0.71
N ILE A 74 17.95 -8.32 0.64
CA ILE A 74 16.99 -7.98 1.69
C ILE A 74 15.60 -8.33 1.18
N VAL A 75 14.89 -9.16 1.94
CA VAL A 75 13.49 -9.51 1.63
C VAL A 75 12.60 -8.70 2.56
N ALA A 76 11.68 -7.94 2.00
CA ALA A 76 10.79 -7.05 2.74
C ALA A 76 9.32 -7.34 2.45
N GLY A 77 8.42 -6.75 3.23
CA GLY A 77 7.01 -6.64 2.89
C GLY A 77 6.09 -7.68 3.53
N CYS A 78 4.92 -7.86 2.93
CA CYS A 78 3.82 -8.60 3.56
C CYS A 78 4.15 -10.07 3.81
N PHE A 79 4.95 -10.72 2.95
CA PHE A 79 5.24 -12.15 3.11
C PHE A 79 6.13 -12.40 4.31
N VAL A 80 7.10 -11.50 4.55
CA VAL A 80 7.91 -11.50 5.76
C VAL A 80 7.04 -11.36 7.00
N SER A 81 6.15 -10.37 7.05
CA SER A 81 5.25 -10.20 8.19
C SER A 81 4.30 -11.37 8.43
N LYS A 82 3.98 -12.15 7.39
CA LYS A 82 3.09 -13.30 7.50
C LYS A 82 3.83 -14.55 7.96
N ASP A 83 4.98 -14.85 7.37
CA ASP A 83 5.68 -16.14 7.47
C ASP A 83 7.21 -15.99 7.54
N ALA A 84 7.70 -15.02 8.35
CA ALA A 84 9.14 -14.74 8.52
C ALA A 84 10.00 -15.99 8.81
N GLY A 85 9.56 -16.85 9.74
CA GLY A 85 10.30 -18.05 10.11
C GLY A 85 10.47 -19.02 8.93
N ILE A 86 9.40 -19.27 8.18
CA ILE A 86 9.43 -20.14 7.00
C ILE A 86 10.40 -19.58 5.94
N LEU A 87 10.37 -18.26 5.72
CA LEU A 87 11.28 -17.60 4.77
C LEU A 87 12.74 -17.69 5.23
N ALA A 88 13.02 -17.50 6.51
CA ALA A 88 14.36 -17.59 7.07
C ALA A 88 14.93 -19.01 7.02
N ASP A 89 14.11 -20.02 7.31
CA ASP A 89 14.51 -21.43 7.24
C ASP A 89 14.83 -21.86 5.80
N LYS A 90 14.03 -21.36 4.85
CA LYS A 90 14.13 -21.70 3.42
C LYS A 90 15.24 -20.93 2.69
N PHE A 91 15.54 -19.71 3.11
CA PHE A 91 16.45 -18.80 2.41
C PHE A 91 17.50 -18.24 3.40
N LYS A 92 18.36 -19.11 3.91
CA LYS A 92 19.37 -18.78 4.94
C LYS A 92 20.42 -17.78 4.46
N GLU A 93 20.59 -17.67 3.15
CA GLU A 93 21.56 -16.79 2.50
C GLU A 93 21.06 -15.34 2.33
N VAL A 94 19.78 -15.08 2.64
CA VAL A 94 19.22 -13.73 2.68
C VAL A 94 19.88 -12.95 3.80
N HIS A 95 20.33 -11.72 3.51
CA HIS A 95 21.02 -10.88 4.47
C HIS A 95 20.07 -10.40 5.58
N SER A 96 18.90 -9.88 5.22
CA SER A 96 17.92 -9.39 6.19
C SER A 96 16.50 -9.62 5.72
N PHE A 97 15.61 -9.78 6.70
CA PHE A 97 14.17 -9.87 6.51
C PHE A 97 13.51 -8.67 7.21
N VAL A 98 12.67 -7.93 6.48
CA VAL A 98 12.02 -6.71 6.99
C VAL A 98 10.50 -6.80 6.85
N GLY A 99 9.80 -6.92 7.97
CA GLY A 99 8.36 -6.87 8.01
C GLY A 99 7.82 -5.47 7.70
N ILE A 100 6.54 -5.41 7.34
CA ILE A 100 5.86 -4.15 6.98
C ILE A 100 5.86 -3.10 8.09
N ASN A 101 5.91 -3.54 9.36
CA ASN A 101 5.89 -2.66 10.53
C ASN A 101 7.29 -2.10 10.84
N ASP A 102 8.32 -2.61 10.17
CA ASP A 102 9.72 -2.29 10.40
C ASP A 102 10.41 -1.73 9.16
N ILE A 103 9.66 -1.27 8.15
CA ILE A 103 10.27 -0.77 6.91
C ILE A 103 11.24 0.40 7.15
N TYR A 104 11.07 1.20 8.20
CA TYR A 104 12.02 2.26 8.57
C TYR A 104 13.33 1.72 9.15
N SER A 105 13.37 0.45 9.55
CA SER A 105 14.61 -0.24 9.92
C SER A 105 15.43 -0.66 8.70
N ILE A 106 15.02 -0.34 7.46
CA ILE A 106 15.73 -0.74 6.24
C ILE A 106 17.20 -0.32 6.23
N LYS A 107 17.52 0.88 6.74
CA LYS A 107 18.91 1.33 6.85
C LYS A 107 19.74 0.42 7.77
N LYS A 108 19.19 0.09 8.94
CA LYS A 108 19.82 -0.87 9.88
C LYS A 108 19.93 -2.26 9.26
N ALA A 109 18.91 -2.68 8.50
CA ALA A 109 18.87 -3.99 7.84
C ALA A 109 19.86 -4.11 6.67
N VAL A 110 20.28 -3.00 6.07
CA VAL A 110 21.39 -2.95 5.11
C VAL A 110 22.74 -3.07 5.81
N GLU A 111 22.88 -2.45 6.99
CA GLU A 111 24.13 -2.42 7.75
C GLU A 111 24.40 -3.75 8.49
N LYS A 112 23.37 -4.32 9.12
CA LYS A 112 23.45 -5.52 9.96
C LYS A 112 22.43 -6.56 9.50
N SER A 113 22.89 -7.80 9.32
CA SER A 113 22.01 -8.92 8.98
C SER A 113 21.05 -9.19 10.13
N GLY A 114 19.77 -9.44 9.83
CA GLY A 114 18.83 -9.82 10.88
C GLY A 114 17.39 -9.93 10.44
N MET A 115 16.56 -10.28 11.43
CA MET A 115 15.11 -10.31 11.32
C MET A 115 14.53 -9.04 11.98
N TYR A 116 13.93 -8.18 11.17
CA TYR A 116 13.29 -6.93 11.60
C TYR A 116 11.78 -7.09 11.40
N CYS A 117 11.10 -7.67 12.39
CA CYS A 117 9.66 -7.98 12.35
C CYS A 117 8.95 -7.61 13.65
N GLY A 118 9.04 -6.34 14.02
CA GLY A 118 8.37 -5.74 15.16
C GLY A 118 6.85 -5.87 15.08
N ALA A 119 6.24 -6.02 16.26
CA ALA A 119 4.80 -6.05 16.42
C ALA A 119 4.17 -4.65 16.34
N ASP A 120 4.96 -3.61 16.60
CA ASP A 120 4.48 -2.23 16.69
C ASP A 120 4.08 -1.68 15.34
N SER A 121 2.78 -1.54 15.18
CA SER A 121 2.17 -1.12 13.93
C SER A 121 2.21 0.41 13.80
N PHE A 122 2.65 0.94 12.66
CA PHE A 122 2.74 2.40 12.43
C PHE A 122 1.81 2.88 11.30
N VAL A 123 1.75 4.20 11.09
CA VAL A 123 1.16 4.81 9.89
C VAL A 123 2.15 5.82 9.32
N HIS A 124 2.27 5.86 8.00
CA HIS A 124 3.19 6.77 7.31
C HIS A 124 2.88 8.24 7.62
N LYS A 125 3.92 9.07 7.54
CA LYS A 125 3.84 10.53 7.63
C LYS A 125 4.27 11.14 6.30
N SER A 126 3.82 12.37 6.05
CA SER A 126 4.12 13.13 4.81
C SER A 126 5.61 13.38 4.53
N GLY A 127 6.51 13.14 5.49
CA GLY A 127 7.96 13.24 5.31
C GLY A 127 8.64 11.92 4.93
N ASP A 128 7.89 10.82 4.92
CA ASP A 128 8.44 9.48 4.72
C ASP A 128 8.50 9.07 3.25
N HIS A 129 7.76 9.76 2.38
CA HIS A 129 7.53 9.40 0.97
C HIS A 129 8.14 10.44 0.01
N ASN A 130 9.47 10.57 0.02
CA ASN A 130 10.19 11.56 -0.80
C ASN A 130 10.70 11.01 -2.13
N VAL A 131 10.76 9.68 -2.28
CA VAL A 131 11.07 9.00 -3.54
C VAL A 131 9.79 8.64 -4.26
N ILE A 132 9.70 8.99 -5.54
CA ILE A 132 8.57 8.65 -6.41
C ILE A 132 9.12 7.86 -7.59
N LEU A 133 8.70 6.61 -7.74
CA LEU A 133 9.14 5.73 -8.83
C LEU A 133 8.42 6.04 -10.15
N ASN A 134 7.18 6.51 -10.09
CA ASN A 134 6.42 7.01 -11.25
C ASN A 134 6.08 8.50 -11.05
N PRO A 135 6.81 9.42 -11.70
CA PRO A 135 6.66 10.86 -11.45
C PRO A 135 5.34 11.45 -11.97
N TYR A 136 4.55 10.70 -12.76
CA TYR A 136 3.31 11.20 -13.34
C TYR A 136 2.06 10.79 -12.57
N SER A 137 2.01 9.55 -12.09
CA SER A 137 0.87 8.99 -11.35
C SER A 137 1.38 8.31 -10.08
N VAL A 138 1.05 8.91 -8.94
CA VAL A 138 1.59 8.52 -7.63
C VAL A 138 0.50 7.91 -6.76
N TYR A 139 0.91 7.11 -5.79
CA TYR A 139 0.01 6.57 -4.78
C TYR A 139 0.16 7.35 -3.48
N LEU A 140 -0.96 7.76 -2.89
CA LEU A 140 -0.98 8.41 -1.57
C LEU A 140 -1.72 7.50 -0.60
N LYS A 141 -0.97 6.85 0.29
CA LYS A 141 -1.55 5.94 1.28
C LYS A 141 -2.11 6.74 2.46
N VAL A 142 -3.43 6.68 2.65
CA VAL A 142 -4.13 7.53 3.65
C VAL A 142 -4.37 6.83 4.98
N SER A 143 -4.27 5.51 5.02
CA SER A 143 -4.42 4.67 6.21
C SER A 143 -3.69 3.34 6.04
N GLU A 144 -3.56 2.60 7.14
CA GLU A 144 -2.96 1.26 7.19
C GLU A 144 -3.86 0.29 7.96
N GLY A 145 -3.84 -0.99 7.58
CA GLY A 145 -4.65 -2.03 8.23
C GLY A 145 -6.13 -2.05 7.83
N CYS A 146 -6.90 -2.98 8.41
CA CYS A 146 -8.32 -3.17 8.10
C CYS A 146 -9.07 -3.78 9.29
N ASN A 147 -10.29 -3.30 9.56
CA ASN A 147 -11.15 -3.83 10.63
C ASN A 147 -12.26 -4.77 10.14
N HIS A 148 -12.39 -4.96 8.83
CA HIS A 148 -13.35 -5.93 8.28
C HIS A 148 -13.00 -7.35 8.70
N LYS A 149 -14.03 -8.14 9.00
CA LYS A 149 -13.91 -9.55 9.40
C LYS A 149 -14.18 -10.49 8.22
N CYS A 150 -13.83 -10.09 6.99
CA CYS A 150 -14.04 -10.90 5.80
C CYS A 150 -13.35 -12.26 5.94
N SER A 151 -14.08 -13.35 5.73
CA SER A 151 -13.58 -14.71 6.04
C SER A 151 -12.40 -15.15 5.17
N PHE A 152 -12.23 -14.54 4.00
CA PHE A 152 -11.14 -14.82 3.06
C PHE A 152 -9.92 -13.91 3.22
N CYS A 153 -10.02 -12.84 4.02
CA CYS A 153 -9.03 -11.76 4.01
C CYS A 153 -7.95 -11.95 5.09
N LEU A 154 -6.68 -11.94 4.69
CA LEU A 154 -5.54 -12.03 5.60
C LEU A 154 -5.04 -10.69 6.14
N ILE A 155 -5.53 -9.56 5.60
CA ILE A 155 -5.03 -8.23 5.91
C ILE A 155 -5.02 -7.93 7.42
N PRO A 156 -6.08 -8.20 8.22
CA PRO A 156 -6.04 -7.91 9.65
C PRO A 156 -4.92 -8.64 10.40
N SER A 157 -4.55 -9.84 9.95
CA SER A 157 -3.44 -10.62 10.54
C SER A 157 -2.06 -10.15 10.13
N ILE A 158 -1.95 -9.49 8.97
CA ILE A 158 -0.66 -9.05 8.41
C ILE A 158 -0.42 -7.58 8.78
N LYS A 159 -1.38 -6.70 8.45
CA LYS A 159 -1.30 -5.24 8.55
C LYS A 159 -1.95 -4.66 9.82
N GLY A 160 -2.61 -5.50 10.61
CA GLY A 160 -3.23 -5.13 11.88
C GLY A 160 -4.54 -4.35 11.72
N ARG A 161 -4.97 -3.74 12.84
CA ARG A 161 -6.17 -2.90 12.91
C ARG A 161 -6.04 -1.65 12.05
N TYR A 162 -7.16 -1.14 11.60
CA TYR A 162 -7.24 0.09 10.81
C TYR A 162 -6.71 1.29 11.59
N ARG A 163 -5.83 2.08 10.96
CA ARG A 163 -5.29 3.33 11.48
C ARG A 163 -5.21 4.37 10.36
N SER A 164 -5.92 5.47 10.53
CA SER A 164 -5.91 6.61 9.61
C SER A 164 -4.73 7.54 9.87
N ARG A 165 -4.19 8.12 8.79
CA ARG A 165 -3.36 9.32 8.91
C ARG A 165 -4.23 10.54 9.19
N SER A 166 -3.65 11.57 9.78
CA SER A 166 -4.37 12.83 10.01
C SER A 166 -4.65 13.55 8.69
N VAL A 167 -5.81 14.21 8.59
CA VAL A 167 -6.17 15.01 7.41
C VAL A 167 -5.09 16.06 7.06
N PRO A 168 -4.54 16.86 8.00
CA PRO A 168 -3.50 17.82 7.67
C PRO A 168 -2.25 17.20 7.07
N ASP A 169 -1.85 16.02 7.57
CA ASP A 169 -0.68 15.29 7.08
C ASP A 169 -0.89 14.81 5.63
N ILE A 170 -2.05 14.23 5.32
CA ILE A 170 -2.38 13.79 3.95
C ILE A 170 -2.46 14.98 2.99
N VAL A 171 -3.11 16.07 3.40
CA VAL A 171 -3.24 17.28 2.55
C VAL A 171 -1.87 17.91 2.29
N SER A 172 -0.98 17.93 3.28
CA SER A 172 0.39 18.42 3.14
C SER A 172 1.17 17.62 2.09
N GLU A 173 1.09 16.28 2.14
CA GLU A 173 1.75 15.43 1.16
C GLU A 173 1.17 15.58 -0.25
N ALA A 174 -0.17 15.63 -0.37
CA ALA A 174 -0.84 15.83 -1.65
C ALA A 174 -0.43 17.16 -2.30
N LYS A 175 -0.29 18.23 -1.50
CA LYS A 175 0.22 19.53 -1.96
C LYS A 175 1.64 19.41 -2.50
N LYS A 176 2.56 18.81 -1.74
CA LYS A 176 3.96 18.61 -2.18
C LYS A 176 4.05 17.81 -3.47
N MET A 177 3.29 16.73 -3.60
CA MET A 177 3.22 15.92 -4.82
C MET A 177 2.74 16.75 -6.02
N ALA A 178 1.68 17.54 -5.83
CA ALA A 178 1.18 18.45 -6.88
C ALA A 178 2.22 19.53 -7.25
N GLU A 179 2.87 20.14 -6.25
CA GLU A 179 3.93 21.13 -6.42
C GLU A 179 5.10 20.58 -7.24
N ALA A 180 5.49 19.32 -6.99
CA ALA A 180 6.50 18.58 -7.74
C ALA A 180 6.11 18.21 -9.19
N GLY A 181 4.88 18.51 -9.62
CA GLY A 181 4.47 18.41 -11.02
C GLY A 181 3.76 17.10 -11.40
N VAL A 182 3.43 16.26 -10.41
CA VAL A 182 2.60 15.05 -10.57
C VAL A 182 1.29 15.39 -11.28
N LYS A 183 0.79 14.48 -12.12
CA LYS A 183 -0.44 14.64 -12.90
C LYS A 183 -1.64 13.94 -12.26
N GLU A 184 -1.40 12.88 -11.49
CA GLU A 184 -2.43 12.09 -10.83
C GLU A 184 -1.99 11.60 -9.45
N ILE A 185 -2.86 11.75 -8.46
CA ILE A 185 -2.74 11.16 -7.12
C ILE A 185 -3.82 10.10 -6.94
N ASN A 186 -3.39 8.88 -6.67
CA ASN A 186 -4.27 7.76 -6.37
C ASN A 186 -4.36 7.58 -4.86
N LEU A 187 -5.49 7.92 -4.26
CA LEU A 187 -5.75 7.67 -2.84
C LEU A 187 -5.95 6.17 -2.63
N ILE A 188 -5.13 5.60 -1.75
CA ILE A 188 -5.15 4.17 -1.47
C ILE A 188 -5.19 3.86 0.03
N SER A 189 -5.82 2.74 0.34
CA SER A 189 -5.71 2.02 1.60
C SER A 189 -6.16 0.56 1.39
N GLN A 190 -6.37 -0.18 2.47
CA GLN A 190 -7.01 -1.50 2.43
C GLN A 190 -8.53 -1.40 2.31
N ASP A 191 -9.11 -0.36 2.91
CA ASP A 191 -10.50 0.05 2.76
C ASP A 191 -10.55 1.58 2.84
N LEU A 192 -10.80 2.24 1.71
CA LEU A 192 -10.76 3.69 1.63
C LEU A 192 -12.04 4.32 2.20
N SER A 193 -13.16 3.60 2.12
CA SER A 193 -14.46 4.07 2.63
C SER A 193 -14.45 4.22 4.15
N TYR A 194 -13.65 3.41 4.86
CA TYR A 194 -13.54 3.45 6.31
C TYR A 194 -12.65 4.59 6.86
N TYR A 195 -11.98 5.36 6.00
CA TYR A 195 -11.09 6.44 6.45
C TYR A 195 -11.79 7.40 7.43
N GLY A 196 -11.09 7.69 8.55
CA GLY A 196 -11.54 8.66 9.54
C GLY A 196 -12.40 8.10 10.67
N ASN A 197 -12.96 6.89 10.53
CA ASN A 197 -13.79 6.26 11.57
C ASN A 197 -13.03 5.97 12.89
N ASP A 198 -11.71 5.87 12.83
CA ASP A 198 -10.82 5.74 13.99
C ASP A 198 -10.31 7.09 14.52
N LEU A 199 -10.65 8.21 13.89
CA LEU A 199 -10.26 9.56 14.30
C LEU A 199 -11.38 10.26 15.08
N ARG A 200 -10.99 11.12 16.02
CA ARG A 200 -11.94 12.00 16.72
C ARG A 200 -12.54 13.05 15.78
N GLY A 201 -13.79 13.45 16.06
CA GLY A 201 -14.46 14.58 15.41
C GLY A 201 -15.18 14.24 14.10
N ASN A 202 -15.77 13.03 14.00
CA ASN A 202 -16.56 12.58 12.85
C ASN A 202 -15.88 12.80 11.49
N LYS A 203 -14.57 12.52 11.42
CA LYS A 203 -13.83 12.58 10.16
C LYS A 203 -14.21 11.39 9.30
N ASN A 204 -14.32 11.61 8.00
CA ASN A 204 -14.67 10.57 7.03
C ASN A 204 -13.94 10.80 5.71
N ILE A 205 -14.06 9.85 4.79
CA ILE A 205 -13.44 9.92 3.46
C ILE A 205 -13.92 11.14 2.64
N THR A 206 -15.19 11.51 2.72
CA THR A 206 -15.75 12.63 1.95
C THR A 206 -15.15 13.97 2.42
N GLY A 207 -15.02 14.15 3.73
CA GLY A 207 -14.31 15.27 4.35
C GLY A 207 -12.81 15.33 3.99
N LEU A 208 -12.13 14.18 3.94
CA LEU A 208 -10.75 14.11 3.47
C LEU A 208 -10.63 14.57 2.01
N VAL A 209 -11.44 14.01 1.11
CA VAL A 209 -11.42 14.35 -0.32
C VAL A 209 -11.67 15.84 -0.52
N ARG A 210 -12.67 16.42 0.17
CA ARG A 210 -12.92 17.87 0.14
C ARG A 210 -11.74 18.68 0.64
N SER A 211 -11.06 18.22 1.70
CA SER A 211 -9.87 18.89 2.23
C SER A 211 -8.70 18.87 1.25
N ILE A 212 -8.50 17.76 0.54
CA ILE A 212 -7.48 17.65 -0.51
C ILE A 212 -7.83 18.57 -1.69
N LEU A 213 -9.07 18.53 -2.18
CA LEU A 213 -9.52 19.40 -3.28
C LEU A 213 -9.40 20.89 -2.95
N LYS A 214 -9.68 21.27 -1.69
CA LYS A 214 -9.48 22.64 -1.22
C LYS A 214 -8.00 23.00 -1.05
N GLY A 215 -7.16 22.04 -0.69
CA GLY A 215 -5.75 22.26 -0.43
C GLY A 215 -4.88 22.26 -1.69
N VAL A 216 -5.25 21.51 -2.73
CA VAL A 216 -4.42 21.35 -3.92
C VAL A 216 -4.95 22.24 -5.04
N ASP A 217 -4.38 23.43 -5.20
CA ASP A 217 -4.85 24.42 -6.19
C ASP A 217 -4.51 24.05 -7.64
N LYS A 218 -3.65 23.06 -7.85
CA LYS A 218 -3.30 22.59 -9.20
C LYS A 218 -4.38 21.68 -9.79
N LYS A 219 -4.56 21.76 -11.10
CA LYS A 219 -5.42 20.86 -11.87
C LYS A 219 -4.74 19.51 -12.09
N ILE A 220 -4.80 18.67 -11.06
CA ILE A 220 -4.34 17.27 -11.09
C ILE A 220 -5.53 16.33 -10.93
N TRP A 221 -5.38 15.08 -11.38
CA TRP A 221 -6.37 14.04 -11.10
C TRP A 221 -6.21 13.48 -9.70
N ILE A 222 -7.34 13.22 -9.06
CA ILE A 222 -7.45 12.47 -7.82
C ILE A 222 -8.31 11.25 -8.11
N ARG A 223 -7.76 10.06 -7.87
CA ARG A 223 -8.45 8.78 -8.07
C ARG A 223 -8.64 8.07 -6.74
N LEU A 224 -9.80 7.46 -6.56
CA LEU A 224 -10.14 6.67 -5.37
C LEU A 224 -10.04 5.18 -5.71
N LEU A 225 -9.26 4.43 -4.94
CA LEU A 225 -9.12 2.97 -5.09
C LEU A 225 -9.55 2.25 -3.82
N TYR A 226 -10.00 0.99 -3.96
CA TYR A 226 -10.35 0.13 -2.82
C TYR A 226 -11.51 0.64 -1.95
N LEU A 227 -12.62 1.07 -2.57
CA LEU A 227 -13.82 1.52 -1.86
C LEU A 227 -14.67 0.32 -1.40
N TYR A 228 -15.02 0.28 -0.12
CA TYR A 228 -16.03 -0.66 0.39
C TYR A 228 -17.45 -0.18 0.02
N PRO A 229 -18.39 -1.08 -0.33
CA PRO A 229 -19.72 -0.73 -0.86
C PRO A 229 -20.68 -0.22 0.24
N GLU A 230 -20.41 0.97 0.75
CA GLU A 230 -21.32 1.69 1.65
C GLU A 230 -22.11 2.74 0.85
N LYS A 231 -23.41 2.50 0.66
CA LYS A 231 -24.27 3.30 -0.23
C LYS A 231 -24.19 4.81 0.05
N ASN A 232 -24.26 5.23 1.32
CA ASN A 232 -24.24 6.65 1.69
C ASN A 232 -22.88 7.30 1.38
N VAL A 233 -21.78 6.63 1.72
CA VAL A 233 -20.43 7.12 1.42
C VAL A 233 -20.22 7.25 -0.09
N LEU A 234 -20.62 6.24 -0.85
CA LEU A 234 -20.51 6.25 -2.32
C LEU A 234 -21.37 7.36 -2.94
N LYS A 235 -22.57 7.60 -2.42
CA LYS A 235 -23.44 8.71 -2.86
C LYS A 235 -22.75 10.06 -2.68
N GLU A 236 -22.24 10.34 -1.48
CA GLU A 236 -21.54 11.59 -1.18
C GLU A 236 -20.28 11.78 -2.05
N LEU A 237 -19.52 10.70 -2.30
CA LEU A 237 -18.37 10.74 -3.20
C LEU A 237 -18.79 11.02 -4.66
N ALA A 238 -19.89 10.45 -5.13
CA ALA A 238 -20.42 10.70 -6.47
C ALA A 238 -20.87 12.17 -6.64
N GLU A 239 -21.49 12.74 -5.60
CA GLU A 239 -21.84 14.17 -5.58
C GLU A 239 -20.59 15.06 -5.68
N ILE A 240 -19.48 14.70 -5.01
CA ILE A 240 -18.20 15.41 -5.14
C ILE A 240 -17.64 15.28 -6.57
N MET A 241 -17.66 14.06 -7.15
CA MET A 241 -17.18 13.80 -8.51
C MET A 241 -17.95 14.60 -9.58
N ASN A 242 -19.23 14.87 -9.35
CA ASN A 242 -20.04 15.70 -10.24
C ASN A 242 -19.75 17.20 -10.07
N GLY A 243 -19.34 17.62 -8.87
CA GLY A 243 -19.02 19.02 -8.57
C GLY A 243 -17.58 19.44 -8.89
N ASP A 244 -16.62 18.51 -8.94
CA ASP A 244 -15.20 18.83 -9.15
C ASP A 244 -14.51 17.86 -10.11
N SER A 245 -14.13 18.37 -11.29
CA SER A 245 -13.48 17.60 -12.36
C SER A 245 -12.09 17.04 -12.02
N ARG A 246 -11.46 17.50 -10.92
CA ARG A 246 -10.20 16.93 -10.44
C ARG A 246 -10.40 15.54 -9.84
N LEU A 247 -11.56 15.26 -9.25
CA LEU A 247 -11.89 13.93 -8.75
C LEU A 247 -12.42 13.08 -9.91
N VAL A 248 -11.63 12.09 -10.35
CA VAL A 248 -11.98 11.27 -11.51
C VAL A 248 -13.24 10.47 -11.23
N LYS A 249 -14.14 10.39 -12.22
CA LYS A 249 -15.37 9.58 -12.21
C LYS A 249 -15.06 8.07 -12.31
N TYR A 250 -14.33 7.57 -11.32
CA TYR A 250 -13.89 6.19 -11.22
C TYR A 250 -14.01 5.73 -9.76
N MET A 251 -14.82 4.71 -9.53
CA MET A 251 -14.99 4.07 -8.22
C MET A 251 -14.63 2.59 -8.32
N ASP A 252 -13.47 2.22 -7.78
CA ASP A 252 -13.06 0.82 -7.63
C ASP A 252 -13.76 0.19 -6.42
N ILE A 253 -14.86 -0.53 -6.67
CA ILE A 253 -15.71 -1.14 -5.64
C ILE A 253 -15.72 -2.66 -5.82
N PRO A 254 -14.89 -3.40 -5.07
CA PRO A 254 -14.84 -4.85 -5.21
C PRO A 254 -15.94 -5.51 -4.37
N PHE A 255 -17.10 -5.77 -4.99
CA PHE A 255 -18.26 -6.43 -4.37
C PHE A 255 -18.01 -7.89 -3.96
N GLN A 256 -16.97 -8.53 -4.51
CA GLN A 256 -16.57 -9.93 -4.31
C GLN A 256 -17.52 -10.97 -4.89
N HIS A 257 -18.83 -10.85 -4.66
CA HIS A 257 -19.85 -11.77 -5.14
C HIS A 257 -21.24 -11.11 -5.18
N ILE A 258 -22.22 -11.76 -5.81
CA ILE A 258 -23.63 -11.27 -5.87
C ILE A 258 -24.62 -12.19 -5.13
N SER A 259 -24.30 -13.48 -4.96
CA SER A 259 -25.14 -14.42 -4.19
C SER A 259 -25.12 -14.10 -2.69
N ASP A 260 -26.31 -13.94 -2.10
CA ASP A 260 -26.50 -13.64 -0.67
C ASP A 260 -25.90 -14.72 0.24
N THR A 261 -26.02 -16.00 -0.14
CA THR A 261 -25.43 -17.12 0.61
C THR A 261 -23.90 -17.00 0.64
N VAL A 262 -23.29 -16.69 -0.51
CA VAL A 262 -21.83 -16.54 -0.60
C VAL A 262 -21.37 -15.27 0.12
N LEU A 263 -22.07 -14.15 -0.03
CA LEU A 263 -21.77 -12.90 0.67
C LEU A 263 -21.83 -13.07 2.19
N THR A 264 -22.81 -13.82 2.69
CA THR A 264 -22.93 -14.18 4.10
C THR A 264 -21.73 -15.01 4.55
N SER A 265 -21.35 -16.05 3.80
CA SER A 265 -20.16 -16.88 4.07
C SER A 265 -18.85 -16.08 4.05
N MET A 266 -18.76 -15.12 3.12
CA MET A 266 -17.67 -14.15 3.02
C MET A 266 -17.65 -13.12 4.17
N LYS A 267 -18.69 -13.10 5.01
CA LYS A 267 -18.93 -12.11 6.08
C LYS A 267 -19.00 -10.69 5.53
N ARG A 268 -19.65 -10.52 4.38
CA ARG A 268 -19.96 -9.19 3.82
C ARG A 268 -21.24 -8.65 4.47
N GLY A 269 -21.19 -7.40 4.90
CA GLY A 269 -22.29 -6.70 5.58
C GLY A 269 -23.40 -6.20 4.65
N TYR A 270 -23.49 -6.75 3.44
CA TYR A 270 -24.45 -6.36 2.40
C TYR A 270 -24.91 -7.59 1.61
N ARG A 271 -25.93 -7.39 0.78
CA ARG A 271 -26.64 -8.39 -0.02
C ARG A 271 -26.77 -7.94 -1.48
N LYS A 272 -27.28 -8.83 -2.33
CA LYS A 272 -27.55 -8.58 -3.76
C LYS A 272 -28.32 -7.28 -3.98
N LYS A 273 -29.36 -7.04 -3.17
CA LYS A 273 -30.19 -5.84 -3.26
C LYS A 273 -29.35 -4.57 -3.08
N ASP A 274 -28.52 -4.52 -2.03
CA ASP A 274 -27.68 -3.34 -1.74
C ASP A 274 -26.70 -3.05 -2.89
N ILE A 275 -26.16 -4.10 -3.52
CA ILE A 275 -25.25 -3.98 -4.67
C ILE A 275 -25.98 -3.37 -5.87
N LEU A 276 -27.16 -3.90 -6.21
CA LEU A 276 -27.96 -3.40 -7.33
C LEU A 276 -28.40 -1.95 -7.11
N ASP A 277 -28.80 -1.62 -5.88
CA ASP A 277 -29.12 -0.27 -5.46
C ASP A 277 -27.94 0.69 -5.65
N ILE A 278 -26.72 0.28 -5.28
CA ILE A 278 -25.50 1.08 -5.48
C ILE A 278 -25.24 1.28 -6.97
N ILE A 279 -25.32 0.22 -7.78
CA ILE A 279 -25.07 0.30 -9.23
C ILE A 279 -26.09 1.22 -9.90
N GLN A 280 -27.37 1.12 -9.53
CA GLN A 280 -28.43 1.97 -10.06
C GLN A 280 -28.24 3.43 -9.64
N MET A 281 -27.77 3.69 -8.43
CA MET A 281 -27.50 5.04 -7.93
C MET A 281 -26.30 5.71 -8.64
N LEU A 282 -25.29 4.92 -9.04
CA LEU A 282 -24.06 5.44 -9.66
C LEU A 282 -24.17 5.63 -11.18
N ARG A 283 -25.20 5.07 -11.83
CA ARG A 283 -25.45 5.16 -13.27
C ARG A 283 -26.49 6.22 -13.57
#